data_AF-A0A3Q9JM64-F1
#
_entry.id   AF-A0A3Q9JM64-F1
#
_cell.length_a   1.000
_cell.length_b   1.000
_cell.length_c   1.000
_cell.angle_alpha   90.00
_cell.angle_beta   90.00
_cell.angle_gamma   90.00
#
_symmetry.space_group_name_H-M   'P 1'
#
loop_
_entity.id
_entity.type
_entity.pdbx_description
1 polymer ?
#
loop_
_entity_poly.entity_id
_entity_poly.type
_entity_poly.pdbx_seq_one_letter_code
_entity_poly.pdbx_strand_id
1 'polypeptide(L)'
;MASKAPLETQEQSNLIKWFRLQYRPIADCLFCIPNGSVLAGGVVARAKQMTRLKKEGLVVGVSDLFLMQPSCKYHGLFIEMKRKTGATVSEDQLKFIERAEKQGYKAVVCKGFEEAKDVIQDYLDVKG
;
A
#
# COMPACT_ATOMS: atom_id res chain seq x y z
N MET A 1 -30.73 6.02 -5.84
CA MET A 1 -29.44 6.61 -6.29
C MET A 1 -28.35 5.58 -6.01
N ALA A 2 -27.61 5.12 -7.02
CA ALA A 2 -26.50 4.20 -6.78
C ALA A 2 -25.46 4.91 -5.88
N SER A 3 -25.15 4.35 -4.71
CA SER A 3 -24.11 4.90 -3.85
C SER A 3 -22.79 4.92 -4.62
N LYS A 4 -22.18 6.10 -4.77
CA LYS A 4 -20.87 6.24 -5.40
C LYS A 4 -19.88 5.36 -4.63
N ALA A 5 -19.16 4.48 -5.33
CA ALA A 5 -18.19 3.57 -4.70
C ALA A 5 -17.18 4.38 -3.85
N PRO A 6 -16.74 3.86 -2.68
CA PRO A 6 -15.85 4.60 -1.80
C PRO A 6 -14.54 5.03 -2.50
N LEU A 7 -13.97 6.14 -2.02
CA LEU A 7 -12.64 6.58 -2.44
C LEU A 7 -11.57 5.63 -1.90
N GLU A 8 -10.45 5.52 -2.59
CA GLU A 8 -9.30 4.70 -2.18
C GLU A 8 -8.83 5.01 -0.75
N THR A 9 -8.77 6.29 -0.38
CA THR A 9 -8.44 6.72 0.99
C THR A 9 -9.43 6.22 2.03
N GLN A 10 -10.73 6.12 1.68
CA GLN A 10 -11.74 5.59 2.59
C GLN A 10 -11.60 4.07 2.74
N GLU A 11 -11.35 3.35 1.64
CA GLU A 11 -11.09 1.91 1.64
C GLU A 11 -9.87 1.58 2.52
N GLN A 12 -8.76 2.32 2.35
CA GLN A 12 -7.56 2.16 3.15
C GLN A 12 -7.79 2.48 4.63
N SER A 13 -8.52 3.57 4.92
CA SER A 13 -8.85 3.93 6.32
C SER A 13 -9.69 2.84 7.00
N ASN A 14 -10.64 2.25 6.28
CA ASN A 14 -11.45 1.14 6.77
C ASN A 14 -10.56 -0.10 7.05
N LEU A 15 -9.62 -0.40 6.15
CA LEU A 15 -8.67 -1.50 6.33
C LEU A 15 -7.81 -1.33 7.57
N ILE A 16 -7.18 -0.17 7.75
CA ILE A 16 -6.36 0.12 8.93
C ILE A 16 -7.17 0.02 10.21
N LYS A 17 -8.40 0.58 10.23
CA LYS A 17 -9.28 0.51 11.39
C LYS A 17 -9.62 -0.94 11.74
N TRP A 18 -10.01 -1.74 10.74
CA TRP A 18 -10.33 -3.15 10.93
C TRP A 18 -9.10 -3.92 11.45
N PHE A 19 -7.94 -3.76 10.81
CA PHE A 19 -6.72 -4.49 11.16
C PHE A 19 -6.31 -4.24 12.62
N ARG A 20 -6.33 -2.98 13.07
CA ARG A 20 -6.03 -2.60 14.45
C ARG A 20 -6.98 -3.21 15.48
N LEU A 21 -8.25 -3.41 15.11
CA LEU A 21 -9.25 -4.04 15.98
C LEU A 21 -9.11 -5.56 16.01
N GLN A 22 -8.84 -6.20 14.87
CA GLN A 22 -8.74 -7.67 14.78
C GLN A 22 -7.41 -8.20 15.29
N TYR A 23 -6.30 -7.60 14.87
CA TYR A 23 -4.95 -8.08 15.14
C TYR A 23 -4.24 -7.20 16.17
N ARG A 24 -4.89 -6.99 17.33
CA ARG A 24 -4.40 -6.08 18.39
C ARG A 24 -2.92 -6.26 18.76
N PRO A 25 -2.36 -7.49 18.90
CA PRO A 25 -0.95 -7.66 19.24
C PRO A 25 0.05 -7.12 18.19
N ILE A 26 -0.39 -7.00 16.93
CA ILE A 26 0.43 -6.54 15.80
C ILE A 26 -0.18 -5.31 15.11
N ALA A 27 -1.04 -4.57 15.81
CA ALA A 27 -1.87 -3.50 15.24
C ALA A 27 -1.06 -2.41 14.49
N ASP A 28 0.17 -2.15 14.93
CA ASP A 28 1.08 -1.17 14.32
C ASP A 28 2.10 -1.81 13.36
N CYS A 29 2.00 -3.11 13.09
CA CYS A 29 2.79 -3.78 12.06
C CYS A 29 2.24 -3.54 10.64
N LEU A 30 0.98 -3.11 10.49
CA LEU A 30 0.43 -2.63 9.22
C LEU A 30 0.43 -1.10 9.24
N PHE A 31 1.24 -0.48 8.39
CA PHE A 31 1.35 0.98 8.31
C PHE A 31 1.39 1.47 6.87
N CYS A 32 0.96 2.71 6.68
CA CYS A 32 1.07 3.36 5.39
C CYS A 32 2.51 3.82 5.14
N ILE A 33 2.94 3.71 3.89
CA ILE A 33 4.15 4.33 3.39
C ILE A 33 3.70 5.62 2.71
N PRO A 34 3.94 6.81 3.30
CA PRO A 34 3.49 8.09 2.75
C PRO A 34 4.40 8.54 1.60
N ASN A 35 4.60 7.68 0.61
CA ASN A 35 5.54 7.90 -0.49
C ASN A 35 4.91 8.69 -1.66
N GLY A 36 3.63 9.02 -1.56
CA GLY A 36 2.96 10.00 -2.42
C GLY A 36 3.32 11.42 -1.98
N SER A 37 4.30 12.04 -2.62
CA SER A 37 4.72 13.40 -2.28
C SER A 37 3.70 14.44 -2.78
N VAL A 38 3.01 15.12 -1.88
CA VAL A 38 2.27 16.36 -2.22
C VAL A 38 3.28 17.49 -2.41
N LEU A 39 3.57 17.83 -3.67
CA LEU A 39 4.52 18.90 -3.98
C LEU A 39 3.82 20.26 -3.94
N ALA A 40 4.36 21.19 -3.15
CA ALA A 40 3.80 22.53 -2.94
C ALA A 40 4.55 23.61 -3.73
N GLY A 41 3.87 24.71 -4.04
CA GLY A 41 4.44 25.88 -4.70
C GLY A 41 4.47 25.82 -6.24
N GLY A 42 5.20 26.75 -6.84
CA GLY A 42 5.36 26.84 -8.30
C GLY A 42 6.23 25.72 -8.89
N VAL A 43 6.26 25.63 -10.22
CA VAL A 43 6.94 24.54 -10.98
C VAL A 43 8.39 24.32 -10.52
N VAL A 44 9.17 25.40 -10.39
CA VAL A 44 10.59 25.32 -9.96
C VAL A 44 10.72 24.82 -8.52
N ALA A 45 9.84 25.24 -7.62
CA ALA A 45 9.86 24.80 -6.22
C ALA A 45 9.52 23.31 -6.11
N ARG A 46 8.49 22.84 -6.83
CA ARG A 46 8.11 21.43 -6.90
C ARG A 46 9.23 20.55 -7.46
N ALA A 47 9.93 21.01 -8.50
CA ALA A 47 11.07 20.29 -9.07
C ALA A 47 12.21 20.13 -8.05
N LYS A 48 12.59 21.21 -7.35
CA LYS A 48 13.61 21.16 -6.28
C LYS A 48 13.22 20.22 -5.15
N GLN A 49 11.95 20.24 -4.72
CA GLN A 49 11.42 19.33 -3.70
C GLN A 49 11.54 17.88 -4.14
N MET A 50 11.11 17.54 -5.36
CA MET A 50 11.21 16.19 -5.91
C MET A 50 12.68 15.73 -6.02
N THR A 51 13.58 16.59 -6.49
CA THR A 51 15.02 16.26 -6.53
C THR A 51 15.57 15.96 -5.14
N ARG A 52 15.20 16.75 -4.13
CA ARG A 52 15.62 16.51 -2.75
C ARG A 52 15.06 15.19 -2.23
N LEU A 53 13.76 14.94 -2.40
CA LEU A 53 13.13 13.69 -1.96
C LEU A 53 13.77 12.46 -2.61
N LYS A 54 14.07 12.51 -3.91
CA LYS A 54 14.80 11.42 -4.59
C LYS A 54 16.20 11.19 -4.01
N LYS A 55 16.92 12.26 -3.63
CA LYS A 55 18.22 12.14 -2.94
C LYS A 55 18.08 11.57 -1.53
N GLU A 56 16.96 11.82 -0.87
CA GLU A 56 16.61 11.26 0.44
C GLU A 56 16.04 9.83 0.35
N GLY A 57 15.95 9.25 -0.85
CA GLY A 57 15.53 7.86 -1.06
C GLY A 57 14.08 7.66 -1.49
N LEU A 58 13.36 8.71 -1.89
CA LEU A 58 12.03 8.58 -2.48
C LEU A 58 12.08 7.70 -3.74
N VAL A 59 11.37 6.57 -3.68
CA VAL A 59 11.16 5.68 -4.83
C VAL A 59 9.74 5.88 -5.36
N VAL A 60 9.56 6.32 -6.60
CA VAL A 60 8.20 6.51 -7.15
C VAL A 60 7.49 5.16 -7.27
N GLY A 61 6.21 5.10 -6.91
CA GLY A 61 5.36 3.92 -7.08
C GLY A 61 5.48 2.85 -6.00
N VAL A 62 6.10 3.13 -4.84
CA VAL A 62 6.03 2.21 -3.68
C VAL A 62 4.58 2.00 -3.28
N SER A 63 4.22 0.74 -2.97
CA SER A 63 2.89 0.37 -2.51
C SER A 63 2.44 1.14 -1.26
N ASP A 64 1.14 1.40 -1.15
CA ASP A 64 0.57 2.24 -0.10
C ASP A 64 0.79 1.72 1.32
N LEU A 65 0.71 0.40 1.51
CA LEU A 65 0.81 -0.23 2.82
C LEU A 65 1.91 -1.29 2.86
N PHE A 66 2.50 -1.45 4.04
CA PHE A 66 3.37 -2.55 4.37
C PHE A 66 2.95 -3.21 5.68
N LEU A 67 2.81 -4.53 5.64
CA LEU A 67 2.64 -5.39 6.80
C LEU A 67 3.99 -6.04 7.15
N MET A 68 4.57 -5.56 8.24
CA MET A 68 5.83 -6.04 8.82
C MET A 68 5.60 -7.30 9.65
N GLN A 69 5.05 -8.33 9.04
CA GLN A 69 4.93 -9.68 9.61
C GLN A 69 5.44 -10.67 8.57
N PRO A 70 6.47 -11.47 8.85
CA PRO A 70 6.86 -12.55 7.97
C PRO A 70 5.78 -13.64 8.01
N SER A 71 5.54 -14.29 6.86
CA SER A 71 4.64 -15.44 6.77
C SER A 71 5.10 -16.40 5.69
N CYS A 72 5.19 -17.68 6.06
CA CYS A 72 5.71 -18.76 5.20
C CYS A 72 7.07 -18.40 4.59
N LYS A 73 7.13 -18.27 3.25
CA LYS A 73 8.33 -17.94 2.49
C LYS A 73 8.54 -16.43 2.29
N TYR A 74 7.63 -15.59 2.76
CA TYR A 74 7.66 -14.15 2.50
C TYR A 74 8.15 -13.36 3.71
N HIS A 75 9.02 -12.38 3.47
CA HIS A 75 9.58 -11.52 4.52
C HIS A 75 8.60 -10.45 5.05
N GLY A 76 7.52 -10.21 4.32
CA GLY A 76 6.47 -9.24 4.62
C GLY A 76 5.49 -9.13 3.46
N LEU A 77 4.47 -8.30 3.63
CA LEU A 77 3.41 -8.08 2.63
C LEU A 77 3.29 -6.59 2.28
N PHE A 78 3.47 -6.26 1.01
CA PHE A 78 3.11 -4.96 0.43
C PHE A 78 1.70 -5.02 -0.17
N ILE A 79 0.91 -3.98 0.07
CA ILE A 79 -0.44 -3.84 -0.48
C ILE A 79 -0.54 -2.48 -1.16
N GLU A 80 -0.75 -2.50 -2.47
CA GLU A 80 -1.15 -1.35 -3.26
C GLU A 80 -2.68 -1.27 -3.26
N MET A 81 -3.23 -0.23 -2.63
CA MET A 81 -4.66 -0.04 -2.51
C MET A 81 -5.21 0.63 -3.76
N LYS A 82 -6.34 0.13 -4.25
CA LYS A 82 -7.11 0.74 -5.33
C LYS A 82 -8.56 0.88 -4.95
N ARG A 83 -9.23 1.92 -5.43
CA ARG A 83 -10.70 1.97 -5.37
C ARG A 83 -11.33 0.81 -6.16
N LYS A 84 -12.52 0.37 -5.76
CA LYS A 84 -13.21 -0.78 -6.35
C LYS A 84 -13.50 -0.66 -7.85
N THR A 85 -13.79 0.55 -8.33
CA THR A 85 -14.15 0.80 -9.74
C THR A 85 -13.41 2.01 -10.31
N GLY A 86 -13.02 1.92 -11.59
CA GLY A 86 -12.34 3.02 -12.30
C GLY A 86 -10.92 3.31 -11.79
N ALA A 87 -10.29 2.35 -11.11
CA ALA A 87 -8.89 2.44 -10.70
C ALA A 87 -7.97 1.84 -11.76
N THR A 88 -6.79 2.45 -11.92
CA THR A 88 -5.68 1.89 -12.71
C THR A 88 -4.44 1.80 -11.84
N VAL A 89 -3.55 0.87 -12.17
CA VAL A 89 -2.23 0.72 -11.54
C VAL A 89 -1.22 1.36 -12.48
N SER A 90 -0.35 2.22 -11.96
CA SER A 90 0.68 2.86 -12.78
C SER A 90 1.82 1.90 -13.12
N GLU A 91 2.57 2.17 -14.18
CA GLU A 91 3.73 1.36 -14.55
C GLU A 91 4.79 1.33 -13.43
N ASP A 92 4.99 2.43 -12.71
CA ASP A 92 5.96 2.50 -11.61
C ASP A 92 5.51 1.65 -10.42
N GLN A 93 4.20 1.57 -10.15
CA GLN A 93 3.63 0.67 -9.15
C GLN A 93 3.85 -0.80 -9.51
N LEU A 94 3.62 -1.17 -10.79
CA LEU A 94 3.90 -2.52 -11.26
C LEU A 94 5.39 -2.87 -11.14
N LYS A 95 6.29 -1.96 -11.51
CA LYS A 95 7.75 -2.15 -11.36
C LYS A 95 8.16 -2.30 -9.88
N PHE A 96 7.53 -1.57 -8.97
CA PHE A 96 7.79 -1.73 -7.54
C PHE A 96 7.36 -3.11 -7.05
N ILE A 97 6.15 -3.55 -7.41
CA ILE A 97 5.60 -4.87 -7.03
C ILE A 97 6.52 -5.98 -7.52
N GLU A 98 6.88 -5.98 -8.81
CA GLU A 98 7.77 -6.99 -9.39
C GLU A 98 9.14 -7.02 -8.68
N ARG A 99 9.69 -5.84 -8.34
CA ARG A 99 10.94 -5.76 -7.59
C ARG A 99 10.81 -6.31 -6.17
N ALA A 100 9.71 -6.03 -5.48
CA ALA A 100 9.47 -6.54 -4.13
C ALA A 100 9.33 -8.08 -4.14
N GLU A 101 8.61 -8.63 -5.10
CA GLU A 101 8.45 -10.08 -5.27
C GLU A 101 9.78 -10.79 -5.52
N LYS A 102 10.64 -10.22 -6.39
CA LYS A 102 12.00 -10.75 -6.63
C LYS A 102 12.87 -10.77 -5.38
N GLN A 103 12.58 -9.91 -4.40
CA GLN A 103 13.30 -9.81 -3.13
C GLN A 103 12.67 -10.65 -2.00
N GLY A 104 11.71 -11.53 -2.31
CA GLY A 104 11.10 -12.44 -1.33
C GLY A 104 9.97 -11.82 -0.50
N TYR A 105 9.38 -10.70 -0.93
CA TYR A 105 8.17 -10.15 -0.33
C TYR A 105 6.93 -10.61 -1.10
N LYS A 106 5.78 -10.72 -0.42
CA LYS A 106 4.50 -10.77 -1.13
C LYS A 106 4.13 -9.33 -1.46
N ALA A 107 3.75 -9.03 -2.69
CA ALA A 107 3.30 -7.69 -3.07
C ALA A 107 2.09 -7.82 -4.00
N VAL A 108 0.98 -7.18 -3.65
CA VAL A 108 -0.27 -7.33 -4.39
C VAL A 108 -1.00 -6.01 -4.55
N VAL A 109 -1.83 -5.92 -5.60
CA VAL A 109 -2.81 -4.85 -5.77
C VAL A 109 -4.15 -5.34 -5.24
N CYS A 110 -4.81 -4.55 -4.39
CA CYS A 110 -6.12 -4.88 -3.84
C CYS A 110 -7.15 -3.80 -4.17
N LYS A 111 -8.29 -4.17 -4.73
CA LYS A 111 -9.39 -3.27 -5.10
C LYS A 111 -10.43 -3.19 -3.98
N GLY A 112 -10.24 -2.21 -3.11
CA GLY A 112 -11.11 -1.89 -1.99
C GLY A 112 -10.78 -2.67 -0.73
N PHE A 113 -11.53 -2.39 0.33
CA PHE A 113 -11.33 -2.94 1.66
C PHE A 113 -11.43 -4.48 1.69
N GLU A 114 -12.48 -5.05 1.09
CA GLU A 114 -12.76 -6.49 1.20
C GLU A 114 -11.62 -7.35 0.61
N GLU A 115 -11.11 -7.01 -0.58
CA GLU A 115 -10.02 -7.76 -1.20
C GLU A 115 -8.71 -7.66 -0.38
N ALA A 116 -8.39 -6.47 0.14
CA ALA A 116 -7.20 -6.29 0.97
C ALA A 116 -7.31 -7.03 2.31
N LYS A 117 -8.52 -7.06 2.89
CA LYS A 117 -8.84 -7.81 4.10
C LYS A 117 -8.65 -9.31 3.87
N ASP A 118 -9.22 -9.85 2.81
CA ASP A 118 -9.11 -11.27 2.46
C ASP A 118 -7.64 -11.67 2.23
N VAL A 119 -6.87 -10.84 1.51
CA VAL A 119 -5.42 -11.04 1.32
C VAL A 119 -4.66 -11.08 2.64
N ILE A 120 -4.96 -10.19 3.59
CA ILE A 120 -4.30 -10.15 4.90
C ILE A 120 -4.65 -11.41 5.70
N GLN A 121 -5.92 -11.82 5.71
CA GLN A 121 -6.35 -13.03 6.41
C GLN A 121 -5.63 -14.25 5.84
N ASP A 122 -5.66 -14.44 4.52
CA ASP A 122 -4.94 -15.52 3.86
C ASP A 122 -3.44 -15.46 4.14
N TYR A 123 -2.85 -14.27 4.18
CA TYR A 123 -1.42 -14.12 4.47
C TYR A 123 -1.05 -14.51 5.90
N LEU A 124 -1.88 -14.18 6.89
CA LEU A 124 -1.61 -14.45 8.31
C LEU A 124 -2.07 -15.84 8.76
N ASP A 125 -3.08 -16.41 8.10
CA ASP A 125 -3.68 -17.70 8.47
C ASP A 125 -2.93 -18.90 7.88
N VAL A 126 -1.97 -18.69 6.97
CA VAL A 126 -1.10 -19.78 6.51
C VAL A 126 -0.16 -20.17 7.65
N LYS A 127 -0.59 -21.16 8.45
CA LYS A 127 0.27 -21.85 9.41
C LYS A 127 1.46 -22.43 8.64
N GLY A 128 2.66 -22.00 9.03
CA GLY A 128 3.91 -22.65 8.63
C GLY A 128 4.00 -24.08 9.13
#